data_AF-A0A6H5KNP5-F1
#
_entry.id   AF-A0A6H5KNP5-F1
#
_cell.length_a   1.000
_cell.length_b   1.000
_cell.length_c   1.000
_cell.angle_alpha   90.00
_cell.angle_beta   90.00
_cell.angle_gamma   90.00
#
_symmetry.space_group_name_H-M   'P 1'
#
loop_
_entity.id
_entity.type
_entity.pdbx_description
1 polymer ?
#
loop_
_entity_poly.entity_id
_entity_poly.type
_entity_poly.pdbx_seq_one_letter_code
_entity_poly.pdbx_strand_id
1 'polypeptide(L)'
;MPSGAKPIILVMGCCSAGILVTGWLADSVLSKDDGTPAMRAVSDPIKYTAIAKIAVFLLVFIVMSYVLRPTGSSEVQNAGVRRVGNTTLGLISGACFLVGALCSAAAGYISMWVSAHANIRVASAARRGYGEALVICFRGGAFSAVLDITLCVAGVTLLYVALYTWYVARGVLDDTDVPVLMVGYGFGASFVALFMQLGGGIYTKAADVGADLVGKVETGIPEDDPRNPAVVADLVGDMVGDCVGSSADVFESVAAEMIGAMILGSTLAKEVRLQHEGCYLRTVPFPIVGRSGYIFCTACFRGVSFALALTGFAIISRWLLYVEDSPSAWLHFFGCGIVGMVTAYVFILSTQYYTDYVYAPVRSIAEASTTGHGTNIITGVAVGMKSTVIPCITVSVAVIAAYHLGRTSGVGEGHSAGIFGTAVATMGMLSSAVYVLSMNNFGPIADNAGGIAEMSQQPEFVRETTDRLDAAGNVTKAITKVRTG
;
A
#
# COMPACT_ATOMS: atom_id res chain seq x y z
N MET A 1 2.29 36.04 -1.44
CA MET A 1 2.31 34.59 -1.76
C MET A 1 1.32 33.91 -0.82
N PRO A 2 0.21 33.36 -1.32
CA PRO A 2 -0.89 32.96 -0.45
C PRO A 2 -0.47 31.76 0.41
N SER A 3 -0.95 31.77 1.65
CA SER A 3 -0.55 30.88 2.76
C SER A 3 -0.76 29.37 2.52
N GLY A 4 -1.30 28.96 1.36
CA GLY A 4 -1.49 27.58 0.92
C GLY A 4 -0.29 26.93 0.20
N ALA A 5 0.75 27.68 -0.19
CA ALA A 5 1.93 27.11 -0.86
C ALA A 5 2.85 26.30 0.07
N LYS A 6 2.92 26.67 1.35
CA LYS A 6 3.78 26.04 2.37
C LYS A 6 3.57 24.50 2.52
N PRO A 7 2.34 23.97 2.64
CA PRO A 7 2.12 22.52 2.72
C PRO A 7 2.56 21.77 1.45
N ILE A 8 2.34 22.35 0.27
CA ILE A 8 2.71 21.72 -1.00
C ILE A 8 4.23 21.67 -1.17
N ILE A 9 4.94 22.75 -0.80
CA ILE A 9 6.41 22.78 -0.83
C ILE A 9 6.99 21.73 0.13
N LEU A 10 6.41 21.58 1.32
CA LEU A 10 6.81 20.54 2.27
C LEU A 10 6.64 19.14 1.67
N VAL A 11 5.47 18.86 1.07
CA VAL A 11 5.20 17.57 0.42
C VAL A 11 6.19 17.29 -0.70
N MET A 12 6.44 18.26 -1.58
CA MET A 12 7.40 18.11 -2.66
C MET A 12 8.82 17.85 -2.13
N GLY A 13 9.22 18.54 -1.06
CA GLY A 13 10.49 18.29 -0.37
C GLY A 13 10.58 16.88 0.21
N CYS A 14 9.51 16.39 0.85
CA CYS A 14 9.43 15.02 1.35
C CYS A 14 9.49 14.00 0.21
N CYS A 15 8.81 14.23 -0.92
CA CYS A 15 8.88 13.34 -2.08
C CYS A 15 10.29 13.33 -2.70
N SER A 16 10.94 14.49 -2.83
CA SER A 16 12.33 14.56 -3.32
C SER A 16 13.29 13.80 -2.41
N ALA A 17 13.15 13.96 -1.09
CA ALA A 17 13.95 13.19 -0.14
C ALA A 17 13.58 11.69 -0.13
N GLY A 18 12.33 11.33 -0.38
CA GLY A 18 11.89 9.94 -0.61
C GLY A 18 12.62 9.31 -1.81
N ILE A 19 12.68 10.00 -2.95
CA ILE A 19 13.42 9.55 -4.14
C ILE A 19 14.91 9.37 -3.83
N LEU A 20 15.52 10.29 -3.06
CA LEU A 20 16.92 10.16 -2.65
C LEU A 20 17.14 8.94 -1.75
N VAL A 21 16.24 8.68 -0.80
CA VAL A 21 16.28 7.49 0.07
C VAL A 21 16.11 6.22 -0.75
N THR A 22 15.19 6.20 -1.71
CA THR A 22 15.00 5.08 -2.64
C THR A 22 16.26 4.84 -3.47
N GLY A 23 16.89 5.89 -3.99
CA GLY A 23 18.17 5.79 -4.71
C GLY A 23 19.31 5.25 -3.83
N TRP A 24 19.39 5.71 -2.58
CA TRP A 24 20.37 5.20 -1.61
C TRP A 24 20.11 3.74 -1.22
N LEU A 25 18.84 3.34 -1.04
CA LEU A 25 18.47 1.95 -0.76
C LEU A 25 18.82 1.03 -1.93
N ALA A 26 18.54 1.47 -3.17
CA ALA A 26 18.93 0.73 -4.37
C ALA A 26 20.46 0.55 -4.42
N ASP A 27 21.24 1.62 -4.27
CA ASP A 27 22.70 1.54 -4.27
C ASP A 27 23.22 0.64 -3.12
N SER A 28 22.62 0.75 -1.93
CA SER A 28 22.99 -0.09 -0.80
C SER A 28 22.72 -1.58 -1.02
N VAL A 29 21.72 -1.94 -1.82
CA VAL A 29 21.43 -3.34 -2.17
C VAL A 29 22.32 -3.74 -3.34
N LEU A 30 22.29 -2.99 -4.44
CA LEU A 30 22.99 -3.32 -5.68
C LEU A 30 24.52 -3.39 -5.54
N SER A 31 25.11 -2.63 -4.63
CA SER A 31 26.56 -2.70 -4.31
C SER A 31 26.99 -3.99 -3.59
N LYS A 32 26.04 -4.81 -3.12
CA LYS A 32 26.35 -6.10 -2.46
C LYS A 32 26.71 -7.19 -3.46
N ASP A 33 27.45 -8.17 -2.97
CA ASP A 33 27.95 -9.29 -3.76
C ASP A 33 26.84 -10.13 -4.40
N ASP A 34 26.96 -10.33 -5.71
CA ASP A 34 26.06 -11.10 -6.58
C ASP A 34 26.27 -12.63 -6.50
N GLY A 35 26.95 -13.11 -5.47
CA GLY A 35 27.13 -14.54 -5.23
C GLY A 35 27.96 -15.26 -6.29
N THR A 36 27.81 -16.59 -6.32
CA THR A 36 28.59 -17.49 -7.18
C THR A 36 28.08 -17.49 -8.63
N PRO A 37 28.88 -17.94 -9.61
CA PRO A 37 28.43 -18.08 -11.00
C PRO A 37 27.18 -18.95 -11.16
N ALA A 38 27.03 -19.99 -10.32
CA ALA A 38 25.85 -20.86 -10.32
C ALA A 38 24.58 -20.10 -9.89
N MET A 39 24.68 -19.23 -8.89
CA MET A 39 23.55 -18.39 -8.45
C MET A 39 23.16 -17.36 -9.52
N ARG A 40 24.13 -16.81 -10.25
CA ARG A 40 23.86 -15.85 -11.34
C ARG A 40 23.15 -16.49 -12.52
N ALA A 41 23.51 -17.73 -12.86
CA ALA A 41 22.89 -18.48 -13.95
C ALA A 41 21.39 -18.72 -13.73
N VAL A 42 20.96 -18.74 -12.47
CA VAL A 42 19.56 -18.92 -12.05
C VAL A 42 18.79 -17.59 -12.00
N SER A 43 19.50 -16.46 -11.88
CA SER A 43 18.90 -15.15 -11.57
C SER A 43 18.49 -14.29 -12.79
N ASP A 44 18.88 -14.65 -14.02
CA ASP A 44 18.53 -13.93 -15.26
C ASP A 44 17.46 -14.72 -16.06
N PRO A 45 16.41 -14.13 -16.68
CA PRO A 45 15.75 -12.83 -16.53
C PRO A 45 14.21 -12.94 -16.36
N ILE A 46 13.58 -11.96 -15.67
CA ILE A 46 12.11 -11.78 -15.66
C ILE A 46 11.77 -10.41 -16.24
N LYS A 47 11.08 -10.38 -17.38
CA LYS A 47 10.59 -9.14 -18.00
C LYS A 47 9.10 -9.26 -18.33
N TYR A 48 8.28 -8.37 -17.80
CA TYR A 48 6.86 -8.25 -18.14
C TYR A 48 6.62 -7.09 -19.10
N THR A 49 5.96 -7.35 -20.23
CA THR A 49 5.58 -6.34 -21.24
C THR A 49 4.07 -6.34 -21.57
N ALA A 50 3.22 -7.00 -20.77
CA ALA A 50 1.82 -7.23 -21.14
C ALA A 50 0.82 -6.12 -20.73
N ILE A 51 1.15 -5.25 -19.77
CA ILE A 51 0.15 -4.40 -19.07
C ILE A 51 -0.25 -3.14 -19.87
N ALA A 52 0.61 -2.65 -20.77
CA ALA A 52 0.35 -1.42 -21.52
C ALA A 52 -0.84 -1.51 -22.51
N LYS A 53 -1.10 -2.69 -23.09
CA LYS A 53 -2.13 -2.86 -24.14
C LYS A 53 -3.56 -2.82 -23.60
N ILE A 54 -3.76 -3.27 -22.37
CA ILE A 54 -5.08 -3.35 -21.72
C ILE A 54 -5.49 -1.98 -21.13
N ALA A 55 -4.53 -1.18 -20.64
CA ALA A 55 -4.77 0.17 -20.12
C ALA A 55 -5.35 1.14 -21.17
N VAL A 56 -4.95 1.00 -22.44
CA VAL A 56 -5.45 1.83 -23.55
C VAL A 56 -6.92 1.53 -23.85
N PHE A 57 -7.35 0.26 -23.75
CA PHE A 57 -8.76 -0.11 -23.96
C PHE A 57 -9.66 0.46 -22.86
N LEU A 58 -9.20 0.43 -21.60
CA LEU A 58 -10.00 0.95 -20.49
C LEU A 58 -10.09 2.49 -20.49
N LEU A 59 -9.02 3.17 -20.93
CA LEU A 59 -9.06 4.61 -21.16
C LEU A 59 -10.23 5.00 -22.08
N VAL A 60 -10.38 4.28 -23.20
CA VAL A 60 -11.46 4.52 -24.16
C VAL A 60 -12.83 4.30 -23.50
N PHE A 61 -12.98 3.25 -22.70
CA PHE A 61 -14.22 2.97 -21.98
C PHE A 61 -14.58 4.05 -20.95
N ILE A 62 -13.60 4.53 -20.16
CA ILE A 62 -13.81 5.62 -19.18
C ILE A 62 -14.25 6.89 -19.90
N VAL A 63 -13.55 7.29 -20.96
CA VAL A 63 -13.91 8.48 -21.74
C VAL A 63 -15.33 8.34 -22.31
N MET A 64 -15.67 7.18 -22.86
CA MET A 64 -17.01 6.90 -23.38
C MET A 64 -18.10 6.94 -22.29
N SER A 65 -17.81 6.44 -21.08
CA SER A 65 -18.76 6.46 -19.96
C SER A 65 -19.14 7.87 -19.49
N TYR A 66 -18.21 8.83 -19.59
CA TYR A 66 -18.46 10.24 -19.27
C TYR A 66 -19.15 10.99 -20.42
N VAL A 67 -18.83 10.64 -21.67
CA VAL A 67 -19.47 11.20 -22.87
C VAL A 67 -20.94 10.78 -22.98
N LEU A 68 -21.25 9.53 -22.63
CA LEU A 68 -22.61 8.97 -22.68
C LEU A 68 -23.44 9.27 -21.44
N ARG A 69 -22.91 10.00 -20.44
CA ARG A 69 -23.62 10.34 -19.21
C ARG A 69 -24.81 11.26 -19.53
N PRO A 70 -26.07 10.89 -19.18
CA PRO A 70 -27.23 11.74 -19.41
C PRO A 70 -27.07 13.10 -18.74
N THR A 71 -27.27 14.17 -19.51
CA THR A 71 -27.28 15.54 -19.03
C THR A 71 -28.59 15.80 -18.28
N GLY A 72 -28.52 15.94 -16.95
CA GLY A 72 -29.64 16.41 -16.13
C GLY A 72 -29.94 17.90 -16.29
N SER A 73 -30.90 18.41 -15.52
CA SER A 73 -31.42 19.78 -15.58
C SER A 73 -30.36 20.88 -15.35
N SER A 74 -30.64 22.05 -15.94
CA SER A 74 -29.74 23.21 -16.10
C SER A 74 -29.15 23.77 -14.80
N GLU A 75 -29.88 23.70 -13.68
CA GLU A 75 -29.41 24.18 -12.38
C GLU A 75 -28.34 23.26 -11.76
N VAL A 76 -28.47 21.96 -11.95
CA VAL A 76 -27.52 20.95 -11.47
C VAL A 76 -26.23 20.96 -12.31
N GLN A 77 -26.30 21.44 -13.55
CA GLN A 77 -25.13 21.60 -14.44
C GLN A 77 -24.20 22.75 -14.02
N ASN A 78 -24.73 23.78 -13.35
CA ASN A 78 -23.99 24.98 -12.94
C ASN A 78 -23.36 24.89 -11.54
N ALA A 79 -23.41 23.72 -10.89
CA ALA A 79 -22.87 23.51 -9.55
C ALA A 79 -21.59 22.65 -9.55
N GLY A 80 -20.54 23.15 -8.89
CA GLY A 80 -19.27 22.46 -8.67
C GLY A 80 -18.57 22.00 -9.96
N VAL A 81 -18.04 20.77 -9.93
CA VAL A 81 -17.28 20.13 -11.02
C VAL A 81 -18.03 20.09 -12.37
N ARG A 82 -19.37 20.14 -12.37
CA ARG A 82 -20.19 20.07 -13.60
C ARG A 82 -20.08 21.33 -14.46
N ARG A 83 -19.59 22.45 -13.91
CA ARG A 83 -19.30 23.71 -14.64
C ARG A 83 -18.30 23.56 -15.78
N VAL A 84 -17.43 22.55 -15.69
CA VAL A 84 -16.36 22.31 -16.69
C VAL A 84 -16.88 21.63 -17.97
N GLY A 85 -18.12 21.12 -17.95
CA GLY A 85 -18.76 20.39 -19.04
C GLY A 85 -18.38 18.89 -19.06
N ASN A 86 -19.32 18.04 -19.46
CA ASN A 86 -19.19 16.58 -19.40
C ASN A 86 -18.00 16.03 -20.21
N THR A 87 -17.74 16.59 -21.40
CA THR A 87 -16.64 16.16 -22.27
C THR A 87 -15.29 16.45 -21.65
N THR A 88 -15.09 17.68 -21.15
CA THR A 88 -13.86 18.09 -20.50
C THR A 88 -13.64 17.31 -19.20
N LEU A 89 -14.70 17.06 -18.43
CA LEU A 89 -14.64 16.23 -17.23
C LEU A 89 -14.20 14.79 -17.54
N GLY A 90 -14.71 14.21 -18.64
CA GLY A 90 -14.29 12.91 -19.14
C GLY A 90 -12.81 12.88 -19.54
N LEU A 91 -12.32 13.92 -20.22
CA LEU A 91 -10.91 14.05 -20.59
C LEU A 91 -10.00 14.19 -19.36
N ILE A 92 -10.38 15.02 -18.38
CA ILE A 92 -9.62 15.18 -17.13
C ILE A 92 -9.58 13.85 -16.37
N SER A 93 -10.73 13.20 -16.21
CA SER A 93 -10.84 11.93 -15.48
C SER A 93 -10.02 10.83 -16.19
N GLY A 94 -10.06 10.78 -17.51
CA GLY A 94 -9.25 9.88 -18.33
C GLY A 94 -7.75 10.16 -18.23
N ALA A 95 -7.34 11.44 -18.23
CA ALA A 95 -5.94 11.82 -18.03
C ALA A 95 -5.46 11.44 -16.62
N CYS A 96 -6.26 11.70 -15.58
CA CYS A 96 -5.94 11.31 -14.21
C CYS A 96 -5.83 9.78 -14.09
N PHE A 97 -6.73 9.04 -14.74
CA PHE A 97 -6.66 7.58 -14.84
C PHE A 97 -5.37 7.08 -15.46
N LEU A 98 -4.93 7.65 -16.58
CA LEU A 98 -3.66 7.25 -17.20
C LEU A 98 -2.48 7.53 -16.29
N VAL A 99 -2.44 8.70 -15.65
CA VAL A 99 -1.36 9.05 -14.74
C VAL A 99 -1.33 8.08 -13.55
N GLY A 100 -2.49 7.76 -12.97
CA GLY A 100 -2.60 6.76 -11.88
C GLY A 100 -2.13 5.37 -12.30
N ALA A 101 -2.60 4.89 -13.47
CA ALA A 101 -2.20 3.60 -14.02
C ALA A 101 -0.69 3.55 -14.32
N LEU A 102 -0.13 4.60 -14.92
CA LEU A 102 1.29 4.67 -15.25
C LEU A 102 2.16 4.73 -13.99
N CYS A 103 1.78 5.52 -12.98
CA CYS A 103 2.51 5.58 -11.72
C CYS A 103 2.48 4.24 -10.97
N SER A 104 1.32 3.60 -10.87
CA SER A 104 1.17 2.27 -10.25
C SER A 104 1.99 1.21 -10.99
N ALA A 105 1.95 1.21 -12.33
CA ALA A 105 2.73 0.27 -13.14
C ALA A 105 4.24 0.49 -13.07
N ALA A 106 4.68 1.76 -13.06
CA ALA A 106 6.09 2.08 -12.89
C ALA A 106 6.59 1.65 -11.51
N ALA A 107 5.81 1.91 -10.45
CA ALA A 107 6.12 1.52 -9.09
C ALA A 107 6.30 -0.01 -8.97
N GLY A 108 5.31 -0.79 -9.44
CA GLY A 108 5.39 -2.26 -9.44
C GLY A 108 6.58 -2.81 -10.23
N TYR A 109 6.82 -2.30 -11.46
CA TYR A 109 7.92 -2.80 -12.30
C TYR A 109 9.31 -2.50 -11.73
N ILE A 110 9.52 -1.28 -11.23
CA ILE A 110 10.81 -0.89 -10.63
C ILE A 110 11.03 -1.66 -9.32
N SER A 111 9.98 -1.84 -8.51
CA SER A 111 10.01 -2.65 -7.28
C SER A 111 10.40 -4.10 -7.57
N MET A 112 9.84 -4.71 -8.62
CA MET A 112 10.24 -6.05 -9.07
C MET A 112 11.70 -6.12 -9.49
N TRP A 113 12.15 -5.13 -10.27
CA TRP A 113 13.52 -5.12 -10.78
C TRP A 113 14.53 -5.10 -9.63
N VAL A 114 14.35 -4.24 -8.62
CA VAL A 114 15.25 -4.22 -7.45
C VAL A 114 15.08 -5.48 -6.60
N SER A 115 13.86 -5.98 -6.41
CA SER A 115 13.61 -7.20 -5.63
C SER A 115 14.31 -8.40 -6.25
N ALA A 116 14.17 -8.62 -7.56
CA ALA A 116 14.87 -9.70 -8.27
C ALA A 116 16.40 -9.65 -8.08
N HIS A 117 16.99 -8.45 -8.10
CA HIS A 117 18.42 -8.27 -7.83
C HIS A 117 18.75 -8.42 -6.33
N ALA A 118 17.82 -8.15 -5.43
CA ALA A 118 17.99 -8.37 -4.00
C ALA A 118 18.04 -9.87 -3.64
N ASN A 119 17.23 -10.71 -4.30
CA ASN A 119 17.10 -12.14 -4.00
C ASN A 119 18.46 -12.86 -4.00
N ILE A 120 19.24 -12.71 -5.09
CA ILE A 120 20.57 -13.32 -5.22
C ILE A 120 21.56 -12.81 -4.16
N ARG A 121 21.45 -11.54 -3.78
CA ARG A 121 22.30 -10.90 -2.76
C ARG A 121 21.96 -11.37 -1.36
N VAL A 122 20.68 -11.62 -1.08
CA VAL A 122 20.21 -12.23 0.18
C VAL A 122 20.73 -13.66 0.26
N ALA A 123 20.61 -14.45 -0.81
CA ALA A 123 21.16 -15.80 -0.87
C ALA A 123 22.69 -15.80 -0.68
N SER A 124 23.42 -14.83 -1.27
CA SER A 124 24.87 -14.71 -1.08
C SER A 124 25.22 -14.35 0.38
N ALA A 125 24.46 -13.43 0.98
CA ALA A 125 24.66 -13.02 2.37
C ALA A 125 24.29 -14.09 3.39
N ALA A 126 23.33 -14.96 3.08
CA ALA A 126 22.97 -16.10 3.92
C ALA A 126 24.16 -17.06 4.13
N ARG A 127 25.11 -17.11 3.20
CA ARG A 127 26.39 -17.84 3.34
C ARG A 127 27.32 -17.25 4.40
N ARG A 128 27.17 -15.98 4.74
CA ARG A 128 28.01 -15.24 5.70
C ARG A 128 27.33 -15.06 7.07
N GLY A 129 26.01 -14.95 7.09
CA GLY A 129 25.23 -15.00 8.33
C GLY A 129 23.82 -14.42 8.21
N TYR A 130 22.94 -14.85 9.12
CA TYR A 130 21.53 -14.45 9.18
C TYR A 130 21.34 -12.92 9.27
N GLY A 131 22.14 -12.23 10.09
CA GLY A 131 22.00 -10.79 10.29
C GLY A 131 22.26 -9.97 9.02
N GLU A 132 23.24 -10.37 8.21
CA GLU A 132 23.54 -9.69 6.94
C GLU A 132 22.41 -9.95 5.92
N ALA A 133 21.96 -11.21 5.80
CA ALA A 133 20.85 -11.59 4.93
C ALA A 133 19.55 -10.85 5.28
N LEU A 134 19.22 -10.76 6.57
CA LEU A 134 18.06 -10.03 7.07
C LEU A 134 18.10 -8.55 6.70
N VAL A 135 19.26 -7.89 6.86
CA VAL A 135 19.40 -6.46 6.55
C VAL A 135 19.27 -6.19 5.06
N ILE A 136 19.86 -7.01 4.20
CA ILE A 136 19.75 -6.84 2.74
C ILE A 136 18.31 -7.10 2.29
N CYS A 137 17.68 -8.16 2.80
CA CYS A 137 16.30 -8.49 2.48
C CYS A 137 15.33 -7.38 2.91
N PHE A 138 15.47 -6.88 4.14
CA PHE A 138 14.66 -5.77 4.64
C PHE A 138 14.88 -4.47 3.84
N ARG A 139 16.12 -4.16 3.44
CA ARG A 139 16.42 -2.99 2.59
C ARG A 139 15.81 -3.11 1.20
N GLY A 140 15.78 -4.33 0.63
CA GLY A 140 15.09 -4.62 -0.63
C GLY A 140 13.58 -4.36 -0.52
N GLY A 141 12.93 -4.86 0.52
CA GLY A 141 11.51 -4.57 0.77
C GLY A 141 11.25 -3.09 1.05
N ALA A 142 12.12 -2.44 1.83
CA ALA A 142 12.01 -1.02 2.13
C ALA A 142 12.17 -0.13 0.89
N PHE A 143 13.00 -0.51 -0.06
CA PHE A 143 13.12 0.19 -1.34
C PHE A 143 11.75 0.31 -2.03
N SER A 144 11.07 -0.83 -2.21
CA SER A 144 9.76 -0.87 -2.85
C SER A 144 8.73 -0.05 -2.09
N ALA A 145 8.71 -0.18 -0.76
CA ALA A 145 7.76 0.53 0.08
C ALA A 145 7.89 2.06 0.00
N VAL A 146 9.13 2.57 0.06
CA VAL A 146 9.40 4.00 -0.07
C VAL A 146 9.08 4.48 -1.47
N LEU A 147 9.46 3.70 -2.50
CA LEU A 147 9.20 4.02 -3.90
C LEU A 147 7.69 4.16 -4.15
N ASP A 148 6.90 3.15 -3.80
CA ASP A 148 5.45 3.10 -4.06
C ASP A 148 4.74 4.28 -3.41
N ILE A 149 4.99 4.54 -2.12
CA ILE A 149 4.37 5.64 -1.39
C ILE A 149 4.86 6.99 -1.92
N THR A 150 6.13 7.12 -2.27
CA THR A 150 6.68 8.37 -2.83
C THR A 150 6.06 8.67 -4.19
N LEU A 151 5.95 7.70 -5.10
CA LEU A 151 5.30 7.88 -6.40
C LEU A 151 3.80 8.15 -6.26
N CYS A 152 3.12 7.51 -5.32
CA CYS A 152 1.71 7.76 -5.05
C CYS A 152 1.49 9.20 -4.56
N VAL A 153 2.21 9.62 -3.52
CA VAL A 153 2.10 10.99 -2.98
C VAL A 153 2.52 12.02 -4.01
N ALA A 154 3.63 11.80 -4.73
CA ALA A 154 4.07 12.71 -5.78
C ALA A 154 3.04 12.82 -6.92
N GLY A 155 2.47 11.70 -7.37
CA GLY A 155 1.46 11.67 -8.43
C GLY A 155 0.19 12.43 -8.03
N VAL A 156 -0.36 12.16 -6.85
CA VAL A 156 -1.52 12.90 -6.31
C VAL A 156 -1.20 14.38 -6.15
N THR A 157 -0.01 14.72 -5.62
CA THR A 157 0.38 16.12 -5.38
C THR A 157 0.55 16.90 -6.68
N LEU A 158 1.23 16.32 -7.68
CA LEU A 158 1.44 16.96 -8.97
C LEU A 158 0.10 17.18 -9.69
N LEU A 159 -0.80 16.19 -9.66
CA LEU A 159 -2.15 16.34 -10.21
C LEU A 159 -2.96 17.41 -9.47
N TYR A 160 -2.90 17.42 -8.13
CA TYR A 160 -3.58 18.43 -7.32
C TYR A 160 -3.09 19.85 -7.68
N VAL A 161 -1.78 20.06 -7.78
CA VAL A 161 -1.19 21.36 -8.16
C VAL A 161 -1.57 21.74 -9.58
N ALA A 162 -1.51 20.81 -10.54
CA ALA A 162 -1.86 21.06 -11.93
C ALA A 162 -3.33 21.47 -12.08
N LEU A 163 -4.25 20.74 -11.46
CA LEU A 163 -5.69 21.03 -11.52
C LEU A 163 -6.05 22.30 -10.74
N TYR A 164 -5.42 22.53 -9.58
CA TYR A 164 -5.58 23.75 -8.81
C TYR A 164 -5.14 24.98 -9.61
N THR A 165 -3.95 24.94 -10.22
CA THR A 165 -3.44 26.08 -11.01
C THR A 165 -4.24 26.32 -12.29
N TRP A 166 -4.75 25.26 -12.92
CA TRP A 166 -5.51 25.41 -14.16
C TRP A 166 -6.95 25.89 -13.94
N TYR A 167 -7.65 25.36 -12.92
CA TYR A 167 -9.08 25.63 -12.71
C TYR A 167 -9.35 26.60 -11.57
N VAL A 168 -8.66 26.46 -10.44
CA VAL A 168 -8.94 27.27 -9.24
C VAL A 168 -8.27 28.65 -9.35
N ALA A 169 -6.99 28.69 -9.73
CA ALA A 169 -6.28 29.96 -9.88
C ALA A 169 -6.83 30.84 -11.02
N ARG A 170 -7.59 30.25 -11.96
CA ARG A 170 -8.31 30.96 -13.02
C ARG A 170 -9.77 31.30 -12.66
N GLY A 171 -10.21 30.97 -11.44
CA GLY A 171 -11.55 31.28 -10.94
C GLY A 171 -12.69 30.43 -11.55
N VAL A 172 -12.37 29.29 -12.16
CA VAL A 172 -13.37 28.41 -12.81
C VAL A 172 -14.03 27.47 -11.79
N LEU A 173 -13.25 26.97 -10.82
CA LEU A 173 -13.70 26.04 -9.78
C LEU A 173 -13.19 26.47 -8.40
N ASP A 174 -13.87 25.99 -7.36
CA ASP A 174 -13.39 26.12 -5.99
C ASP A 174 -12.33 25.04 -5.67
N ASP A 175 -11.45 25.33 -4.71
CA ASP A 175 -10.42 24.38 -4.23
C ASP A 175 -10.99 23.05 -3.71
N THR A 176 -12.22 23.09 -3.20
CA THR A 176 -12.96 21.94 -2.67
C THR A 176 -13.50 21.00 -3.76
N ASP A 177 -13.50 21.42 -5.02
CA ASP A 177 -13.93 20.59 -6.17
C ASP A 177 -12.79 19.80 -6.80
N VAL A 178 -11.53 20.20 -6.55
CA VAL A 178 -10.33 19.55 -7.11
C VAL A 178 -10.22 18.06 -6.75
N PRO A 179 -10.48 17.60 -5.51
CA PRO A 179 -10.36 16.18 -5.16
C PRO A 179 -11.25 15.27 -6.00
N VAL A 180 -12.44 15.73 -6.38
CA VAL A 180 -13.40 14.94 -7.19
C VAL A 180 -12.90 14.74 -8.61
N LEU A 181 -12.15 15.70 -9.16
CA LEU A 181 -11.50 15.56 -10.48
C LEU A 181 -10.41 14.48 -10.48
N MET A 182 -9.81 14.21 -9.32
CA MET A 182 -8.70 13.29 -9.16
C MET A 182 -9.13 11.84 -8.92
N VAL A 183 -10.44 11.56 -8.78
CA VAL A 183 -10.97 10.19 -8.60
C VAL A 183 -10.48 9.24 -9.71
N GLY A 184 -10.29 9.75 -10.93
CA GLY A 184 -9.71 8.99 -12.02
C GLY A 184 -8.34 8.38 -11.69
N TYR A 185 -7.50 9.08 -10.92
CA TYR A 185 -6.18 8.58 -10.50
C TYR A 185 -6.28 7.32 -9.63
N GLY A 186 -7.14 7.34 -8.62
CA GLY A 186 -7.42 6.18 -7.77
C GLY A 186 -7.92 5.01 -8.61
N PHE A 187 -8.91 5.26 -9.48
CA PHE A 187 -9.44 4.23 -10.39
C PHE A 187 -8.38 3.66 -11.34
N GLY A 188 -7.42 4.48 -11.80
CA GLY A 188 -6.28 4.05 -12.61
C GLY A 188 -5.34 3.13 -11.86
N ALA A 189 -5.02 3.48 -10.61
CA ALA A 189 -4.26 2.61 -9.73
C ALA A 189 -4.99 1.29 -9.46
N SER A 190 -6.29 1.32 -9.14
CA SER A 190 -7.07 0.10 -8.87
C SER A 190 -7.19 -0.81 -10.07
N PHE A 191 -7.30 -0.23 -11.26
CA PHE A 191 -7.30 -0.99 -12.48
C PHE A 191 -6.00 -1.79 -12.64
N VAL A 192 -4.86 -1.13 -12.50
CA VAL A 192 -3.56 -1.81 -12.63
C VAL A 192 -3.36 -2.86 -11.53
N ALA A 193 -3.71 -2.53 -10.29
CA ALA A 193 -3.64 -3.44 -9.16
C ALA A 193 -4.46 -4.71 -9.39
N LEU A 194 -5.71 -4.60 -9.87
CA LEU A 194 -6.57 -5.75 -10.18
C LEU A 194 -5.90 -6.71 -11.17
N PHE A 195 -5.33 -6.21 -12.27
CA PHE A 195 -4.72 -7.08 -13.29
C PHE A 195 -3.38 -7.65 -12.83
N MET A 196 -2.58 -6.91 -12.07
CA MET A 196 -1.32 -7.42 -11.52
C MET A 196 -1.55 -8.47 -10.45
N GLN A 197 -2.52 -8.27 -9.55
CA GLN A 197 -2.86 -9.23 -8.51
C GLN A 197 -3.50 -10.49 -9.08
N LEU A 198 -4.49 -10.35 -9.96
CA LEU A 198 -5.17 -11.50 -10.53
C LEU A 198 -4.24 -12.27 -11.48
N GLY A 199 -3.57 -11.55 -12.38
CA GLY A 199 -2.65 -12.16 -13.35
C GLY A 199 -1.43 -12.78 -12.67
N GLY A 200 -0.79 -12.05 -11.77
CA GLY A 200 0.34 -12.54 -10.99
C GLY A 200 -0.04 -13.66 -10.05
N GLY A 201 -1.17 -13.53 -9.35
CA GLY A 201 -1.71 -14.52 -8.41
C GLY A 201 -2.05 -15.86 -9.07
N ILE A 202 -2.67 -15.84 -10.25
CA ILE A 202 -2.93 -17.07 -11.03
C ILE A 202 -1.60 -17.70 -11.45
N TYR A 203 -0.63 -16.90 -11.91
CA TYR A 203 0.66 -17.40 -12.37
C TYR A 203 1.44 -18.07 -11.23
N THR A 204 1.63 -17.39 -10.10
CA THR A 204 2.33 -17.97 -8.92
C THR A 204 1.61 -19.22 -8.43
N LYS A 205 0.30 -19.16 -8.16
CA LYS A 205 -0.39 -20.31 -7.55
C LYS A 205 -0.55 -21.51 -8.47
N ALA A 206 -0.58 -21.31 -9.79
CA ALA A 206 -0.51 -22.44 -10.72
C ALA A 206 0.87 -23.10 -10.74
N ALA A 207 1.94 -22.32 -10.61
CA ALA A 207 3.30 -22.83 -10.59
C ALA A 207 3.65 -23.50 -9.25
N ASP A 208 3.42 -22.80 -8.13
CA ASP A 208 3.58 -23.25 -6.73
C ASP A 208 2.91 -24.61 -6.50
N VAL A 209 1.59 -24.69 -6.72
CA VAL A 209 0.81 -25.94 -6.51
C VAL A 209 1.31 -27.07 -7.42
N GLY A 210 1.71 -26.76 -8.66
CA GLY A 210 2.24 -27.75 -9.60
C GLY A 210 3.62 -28.26 -9.20
N ALA A 211 4.51 -27.37 -8.78
CA ALA A 211 5.86 -27.68 -8.34
C ALA A 211 5.82 -28.54 -7.07
N ASP A 212 5.03 -28.14 -6.08
CA ASP A 212 4.97 -28.77 -4.77
C ASP A 212 4.27 -30.14 -4.80
N LEU A 213 3.15 -30.28 -5.52
CA LEU A 213 2.45 -31.56 -5.59
C LEU A 213 3.30 -32.63 -6.29
N VAL A 214 3.83 -32.32 -7.47
CA VAL A 214 4.62 -33.31 -8.24
C VAL A 214 5.98 -33.54 -7.58
N GLY A 215 6.63 -32.47 -7.11
CA GLY A 215 7.94 -32.53 -6.46
C GLY A 215 7.89 -33.25 -5.12
N LYS A 216 7.20 -32.66 -4.13
CA LYS A 216 7.25 -33.14 -2.74
C LYS A 216 6.35 -34.35 -2.51
N VAL A 217 5.15 -34.38 -3.10
CA VAL A 217 4.15 -35.41 -2.78
C VAL A 217 4.27 -36.65 -3.67
N GLU A 218 4.44 -36.48 -4.98
CA GLU A 218 4.50 -37.62 -5.91
C GLU A 218 5.90 -38.23 -6.04
N THR A 219 6.92 -37.38 -6.22
CA THR A 219 8.28 -37.84 -6.51
C THR A 219 9.21 -37.85 -5.29
N GLY A 220 8.86 -37.12 -4.23
CA GLY A 220 9.62 -37.06 -2.98
C GLY A 220 10.97 -36.34 -3.11
N ILE A 221 11.11 -35.42 -4.07
CA ILE A 221 12.28 -34.54 -4.18
C ILE A 221 12.11 -33.31 -3.27
N PRO A 222 13.23 -32.65 -2.87
CA PRO A 222 13.17 -31.41 -2.12
C PRO A 222 12.35 -30.31 -2.81
N GLU A 223 11.85 -29.37 -2.01
CA GLU A 223 11.27 -28.11 -2.49
C GLU A 223 12.32 -27.30 -3.24
N ASP A 224 11.94 -26.58 -4.30
CA ASP A 224 12.87 -25.81 -5.17
C ASP A 224 14.00 -26.61 -5.85
N ASP A 225 13.85 -27.92 -5.99
CA ASP A 225 14.87 -28.75 -6.61
C ASP A 225 15.06 -28.41 -8.11
N PRO A 226 16.30 -28.24 -8.60
CA PRO A 226 16.57 -27.86 -9.99
C PRO A 226 16.12 -28.90 -11.03
N ARG A 227 15.80 -30.13 -10.62
CA ARG A 227 15.24 -31.18 -11.49
C ARG A 227 13.76 -30.94 -11.80
N ASN A 228 13.07 -30.12 -11.00
CA ASN A 228 11.67 -29.82 -11.20
C ASN A 228 11.51 -28.63 -12.16
N PRO A 229 10.93 -28.81 -13.36
CA PRO A 229 10.81 -27.75 -14.35
C PRO A 229 9.86 -26.61 -13.94
N ALA A 230 9.01 -26.84 -12.94
CA ALA A 230 8.05 -25.84 -12.46
C ALA A 230 8.66 -24.81 -11.50
N VAL A 231 9.81 -25.10 -10.88
CA VAL A 231 10.46 -24.25 -9.86
C VAL A 231 10.83 -22.87 -10.42
N VAL A 232 11.29 -22.80 -11.66
CA VAL A 232 11.57 -21.50 -12.30
C VAL A 232 10.29 -20.67 -12.42
N ALA A 233 9.17 -21.29 -12.81
CA ALA A 233 7.89 -20.58 -12.92
C ALA A 233 7.34 -20.16 -11.55
N ASP A 234 7.62 -20.93 -10.50
CA ASP A 234 7.21 -20.63 -9.13
C ASP A 234 7.89 -19.35 -8.60
N LEU A 235 9.22 -19.34 -8.68
CA LEU A 235 10.05 -18.22 -8.23
C LEU A 235 9.80 -16.95 -9.06
N VAL A 236 9.54 -17.11 -10.36
CA VAL A 236 9.04 -16.02 -11.21
C VAL A 236 7.69 -15.54 -10.72
N GLY A 237 6.80 -16.46 -10.35
CA GLY A 237 5.50 -16.19 -9.79
C GLY A 237 5.57 -15.34 -8.52
N ASP A 238 6.46 -15.63 -7.58
CA ASP A 238 6.57 -14.84 -6.33
C ASP A 238 6.94 -13.38 -6.59
N MET A 239 7.80 -13.13 -7.58
CA MET A 239 8.15 -11.77 -7.98
C MET A 239 6.95 -11.04 -8.61
N VAL A 240 6.06 -11.76 -9.28
CA VAL A 240 5.01 -11.16 -10.13
C VAL A 240 3.69 -11.05 -9.40
N GLY A 241 3.31 -12.09 -8.66
CA GLY A 241 2.15 -12.08 -7.78
C GLY A 241 2.47 -11.33 -6.49
N ASP A 242 3.39 -11.88 -5.71
CA ASP A 242 3.54 -11.47 -4.32
C ASP A 242 4.34 -10.17 -4.16
N CYS A 243 5.26 -9.84 -5.07
CA CYS A 243 5.97 -8.55 -5.05
C CYS A 243 5.26 -7.47 -5.89
N VAL A 244 5.09 -7.67 -7.20
CA VAL A 244 4.45 -6.66 -8.08
C VAL A 244 2.98 -6.44 -7.73
N GLY A 245 2.20 -7.52 -7.64
CA GLY A 245 0.77 -7.44 -7.33
C GLY A 245 0.51 -6.79 -5.98
N SER A 246 1.31 -7.13 -4.97
CA SER A 246 1.17 -6.51 -3.65
C SER A 246 1.63 -5.05 -3.60
N SER A 247 2.67 -4.68 -4.34
CA SER A 247 3.11 -3.27 -4.46
C SER A 247 2.01 -2.42 -5.10
N ALA A 248 1.37 -2.94 -6.16
CA ALA A 248 0.24 -2.29 -6.80
C ALA A 248 -1.01 -2.20 -5.90
N ASP A 249 -1.28 -3.23 -5.08
CA ASP A 249 -2.35 -3.23 -4.06
C ASP A 249 -2.21 -2.05 -3.10
N VAL A 250 -1.02 -1.93 -2.49
CA VAL A 250 -0.81 -0.88 -1.50
C VAL A 250 -0.82 0.50 -2.14
N PHE A 251 -0.28 0.63 -3.35
CA PHE A 251 -0.35 1.88 -4.12
C PHE A 251 -1.81 2.31 -4.34
N GLU A 252 -2.67 1.38 -4.74
CA GLU A 252 -4.11 1.58 -4.89
C GLU A 252 -4.75 2.04 -3.59
N SER A 253 -4.54 1.30 -2.50
CA SER A 253 -5.20 1.57 -1.22
C SER A 253 -4.81 2.94 -0.69
N VAL A 254 -3.52 3.31 -0.80
CA VAL A 254 -3.02 4.64 -0.39
C VAL A 254 -3.59 5.75 -1.27
N ALA A 255 -3.68 5.53 -2.59
CA ALA A 255 -4.27 6.51 -3.51
C ALA A 255 -5.77 6.73 -3.23
N ALA A 256 -6.52 5.63 -3.09
CA ALA A 256 -7.96 5.64 -2.84
C ALA A 256 -8.30 6.30 -1.49
N GLU A 257 -7.55 5.94 -0.44
CA GLU A 257 -7.69 6.55 0.88
C GLU A 257 -7.37 8.04 0.86
N MET A 258 -6.24 8.45 0.26
CA MET A 258 -5.86 9.87 0.17
C MET A 258 -6.94 10.68 -0.55
N ILE A 259 -7.40 10.23 -1.72
CA ILE A 259 -8.43 10.92 -2.50
C ILE A 259 -9.77 10.91 -1.75
N GLY A 260 -10.15 9.79 -1.14
CA GLY A 260 -11.37 9.68 -0.34
C GLY A 260 -11.39 10.64 0.86
N ALA A 261 -10.28 10.70 1.60
CA ALA A 261 -10.11 11.64 2.70
C ALA A 261 -10.10 13.10 2.24
N MET A 262 -9.56 13.40 1.05
CA MET A 262 -9.63 14.73 0.45
C MET A 262 -11.05 15.13 0.07
N ILE A 263 -11.87 14.20 -0.45
CA ILE A 263 -13.28 14.44 -0.80
C ILE A 263 -14.12 14.66 0.47
N LEU A 264 -13.97 13.81 1.48
CA LEU A 264 -14.66 13.99 2.76
C LEU A 264 -14.20 15.29 3.44
N GLY A 265 -12.91 15.58 3.39
CA GLY A 265 -12.35 16.84 3.85
C GLY A 265 -12.92 18.05 3.12
N SER A 266 -13.18 17.96 1.81
CA SER A 266 -13.74 19.05 1.02
C SER A 266 -15.20 19.32 1.37
N THR A 267 -15.99 18.28 1.66
CA THR A 267 -17.37 18.45 2.15
C THR A 267 -17.42 19.19 3.49
N LEU A 268 -16.57 18.79 4.45
CA LEU A 268 -16.45 19.48 5.73
C LEU A 268 -15.98 20.94 5.56
N ALA A 269 -15.01 21.18 4.68
CA ALA A 269 -14.52 22.54 4.43
C ALA A 269 -15.60 23.45 3.81
N LYS A 270 -16.45 22.93 2.91
CA LYS A 270 -17.58 23.69 2.35
C LYS A 270 -18.56 24.09 3.44
N GLU A 271 -18.96 23.16 4.30
CA GLU A 271 -19.88 23.45 5.41
C GLU A 271 -19.32 24.50 6.38
N VAL A 272 -18.06 24.35 6.78
CA VAL A 272 -17.42 25.29 7.70
C VAL A 272 -17.31 26.69 7.10
N ARG A 273 -17.01 26.80 5.79
CA ARG A 273 -16.95 28.09 5.09
C ARG A 273 -18.31 28.77 4.95
N LEU A 274 -19.38 27.99 4.86
CA LEU A 274 -20.75 28.52 4.84
C LEU A 274 -21.18 29.02 6.23
N GLN A 275 -20.58 28.50 7.30
CA GLN A 275 -20.90 28.87 8.68
C GLN A 275 -20.01 29.98 9.25
N HIS A 276 -18.74 30.06 8.83
CA HIS A 276 -17.75 31.01 9.37
C HIS A 276 -16.95 31.66 8.23
N GLU A 277 -17.24 32.94 7.93
CA GLU A 277 -16.48 33.72 6.95
C GLU A 277 -15.02 33.88 7.38
N GLY A 278 -14.08 33.36 6.60
CA GLY A 278 -12.63 33.47 6.87
C GLY A 278 -12.00 32.26 7.56
N CYS A 279 -12.76 31.22 7.91
CA CYS A 279 -12.18 29.98 8.46
C CYS A 279 -11.55 29.12 7.35
N TYR A 280 -10.22 29.04 7.33
CA TYR A 280 -9.46 28.21 6.39
C TYR A 280 -9.11 26.85 7.01
N LEU A 281 -10.11 25.98 7.19
CA LEU A 281 -9.85 24.58 7.55
C LEU A 281 -9.13 23.88 6.38
N ARG A 282 -7.92 23.39 6.62
CA ARG A 282 -7.04 22.79 5.57
C ARG A 282 -7.17 21.28 5.52
N THR A 283 -8.41 20.79 5.49
CA THR A 283 -8.74 19.36 5.39
C THR A 283 -8.33 18.74 4.05
N VAL A 284 -8.30 19.51 2.96
CA VAL A 284 -7.93 19.02 1.63
C VAL A 284 -6.43 18.68 1.50
N PRO A 285 -5.47 19.52 1.92
CA PRO A 285 -4.06 19.12 1.91
C PRO A 285 -3.66 18.17 3.07
N PHE A 286 -4.52 17.98 4.09
CA PHE A 286 -4.20 17.16 5.26
C PHE A 286 -3.78 15.71 4.92
N PRO A 287 -4.52 14.97 4.07
CA PRO A 287 -4.11 13.61 3.68
C PRO A 287 -2.75 13.57 2.98
N ILE A 288 -2.48 14.56 2.12
CA ILE A 288 -1.23 14.65 1.35
C ILE A 288 -0.03 14.94 2.27
N VAL A 289 -0.16 15.94 3.14
CA VAL A 289 0.88 16.34 4.09
C VAL A 289 1.10 15.27 5.16
N GLY A 290 0.01 14.67 5.65
CA GLY A 290 0.04 13.53 6.55
C GLY A 290 0.90 12.42 5.96
N ARG A 291 0.57 11.96 4.75
CA ARG A 291 1.28 10.85 4.10
C ARG A 291 2.75 11.17 3.79
N SER A 292 3.06 12.40 3.37
CA SER A 292 4.44 12.78 3.05
C SER A 292 5.38 12.74 4.25
N GLY A 293 4.88 13.02 5.46
CA GLY A 293 5.65 12.88 6.70
C GLY A 293 6.01 11.43 7.06
N TYR A 294 5.17 10.48 6.66
CA TYR A 294 5.38 9.05 6.98
C TYR A 294 6.32 8.32 6.04
N ILE A 295 6.72 8.93 4.91
CA ILE A 295 7.72 8.36 3.98
C ILE A 295 9.02 7.97 4.72
N PHE A 296 9.40 8.73 5.74
CA PHE A 296 10.63 8.52 6.53
C PHE A 296 10.45 7.63 7.76
N CYS A 297 9.24 7.14 8.05
CA CYS A 297 9.00 6.24 9.19
C CYS A 297 9.50 4.79 8.96
N THR A 298 10.21 4.55 7.84
CA THR A 298 10.84 3.26 7.47
C THR A 298 12.00 2.84 8.35
N ALA A 299 12.64 3.77 9.04
CA ALA A 299 13.97 3.53 9.59
C ALA A 299 14.01 2.90 11.00
N CYS A 300 12.87 2.50 11.59
CA CYS A 300 12.86 2.19 13.02
C CYS A 300 12.09 0.92 13.41
N PHE A 301 12.75 0.06 14.19
CA PHE A 301 12.15 -1.11 14.83
C PHE A 301 10.88 -0.74 15.60
N ARG A 302 9.84 -1.58 15.43
CA ARG A 302 8.47 -1.61 16.01
C ARG A 302 8.01 -0.45 16.94
N GLY A 303 8.80 -0.05 17.94
CA GLY A 303 8.44 1.00 18.90
C GLY A 303 8.73 2.44 18.46
N VAL A 304 9.87 2.71 17.81
CA VAL A 304 10.28 4.08 17.48
C VAL A 304 9.48 4.65 16.30
N SER A 305 9.13 3.81 15.32
CA SER A 305 8.25 4.23 14.22
C SER A 305 6.84 4.59 14.69
N PHE A 306 6.31 3.94 15.74
CA PHE A 306 5.01 4.31 16.30
C PHE A 306 5.05 5.67 17.01
N ALA A 307 6.11 5.93 17.79
CA ALA A 307 6.30 7.23 18.44
C ALA A 307 6.50 8.38 17.44
N LEU A 308 7.26 8.13 16.36
CA LEU A 308 7.44 9.09 15.27
C LEU A 308 6.14 9.32 14.49
N ALA A 309 5.37 8.26 14.22
CA ALA A 309 4.07 8.37 13.58
C ALA A 309 3.10 9.20 14.45
N LEU A 310 3.03 8.93 15.75
CA LEU A 310 2.16 9.64 16.68
C LEU A 310 2.52 11.13 16.79
N THR A 311 3.80 11.44 16.96
CA THR A 311 4.29 12.83 17.07
C THR A 311 4.11 13.60 15.76
N GLY A 312 4.43 12.97 14.62
CA GLY A 312 4.18 13.53 13.30
C GLY A 312 2.70 13.80 13.06
N PHE A 313 1.82 12.84 13.40
CA PHE A 313 0.38 12.98 13.27
C PHE A 313 -0.18 14.10 14.15
N ALA A 314 0.34 14.26 15.37
CA ALA A 314 -0.02 15.35 16.28
C ALA A 314 0.34 16.72 15.70
N ILE A 315 1.57 16.88 15.20
CA ILE A 315 2.06 18.14 14.62
C ILE A 315 1.22 18.51 13.39
N ILE A 316 0.97 17.55 12.50
CA ILE A 316 0.21 17.79 11.25
C ILE A 316 -1.26 18.09 11.57
N SER A 317 -1.87 17.36 12.51
CA SER A 317 -3.24 17.62 12.96
C SER A 317 -3.36 19.02 13.58
N ARG A 318 -2.41 19.41 14.43
CA ARG A 318 -2.37 20.74 15.03
C ARG A 318 -2.15 21.85 14.00
N TRP A 319 -1.39 21.59 12.94
CA TRP A 319 -1.08 22.58 11.91
C TRP A 319 -2.22 22.79 10.91
N LEU A 320 -2.91 21.72 10.48
CA LEU A 320 -3.89 21.78 9.39
C LEU A 320 -5.35 21.71 9.84
N LEU A 321 -5.63 21.11 11.01
CA LEU A 321 -6.98 20.91 11.53
C LEU A 321 -7.30 21.80 12.75
N TYR A 322 -6.45 22.78 13.02
CA TYR A 322 -6.76 23.80 14.02
C TYR A 322 -7.72 24.85 13.45
N VAL A 323 -8.77 25.14 14.21
CA VAL A 323 -9.80 26.13 13.90
C VAL A 323 -9.85 27.13 15.04
N GLU A 324 -9.84 28.43 14.74
CA GLU A 324 -9.90 29.49 15.77
C GLU A 324 -11.22 29.45 16.56
N ASP A 325 -12.33 29.17 15.87
CA ASP A 325 -13.67 29.06 16.46
C ASP A 325 -13.88 27.78 17.29
N SER A 326 -13.03 26.77 17.12
CA SER A 326 -13.07 25.51 17.89
C SER A 326 -11.66 24.99 18.16
N PRO A 327 -10.97 25.55 19.17
CA PRO A 327 -9.57 25.23 19.46
C PRO A 327 -9.31 23.78 19.85
N SER A 328 -10.35 23.04 20.27
CA SER A 328 -10.29 21.61 20.62
C SER A 328 -10.46 20.68 19.41
N ALA A 329 -10.83 21.17 18.23
CA ALA A 329 -11.15 20.33 17.08
C ALA A 329 -9.98 19.43 16.66
N TRP A 330 -8.77 19.97 16.61
CA TRP A 330 -7.57 19.21 16.24
C TRP A 330 -7.27 18.06 17.21
N LEU A 331 -7.62 18.18 18.50
CA LEU A 331 -7.44 17.10 19.48
C LEU A 331 -8.42 15.95 19.23
N HIS A 332 -9.65 16.26 18.82
CA HIS A 332 -10.65 15.25 18.48
C HIS A 332 -10.24 14.48 17.23
N PHE A 333 -9.82 15.18 16.17
CA PHE A 333 -9.29 14.54 14.97
C PHE A 333 -7.97 13.79 15.23
N PHE A 334 -7.11 14.31 16.09
CA PHE A 334 -5.93 13.58 16.57
C PHE A 334 -6.32 12.27 17.27
N GLY A 335 -7.34 12.32 18.12
CA GLY A 335 -7.94 11.14 18.75
C GLY A 335 -8.46 10.12 17.74
N CYS A 336 -9.13 10.55 16.66
CA CYS A 336 -9.54 9.66 15.56
C CYS A 336 -8.33 8.95 14.93
N GLY A 337 -7.24 9.68 14.68
CA GLY A 337 -5.99 9.08 14.17
C GLY A 337 -5.38 8.05 15.11
N ILE A 338 -5.40 8.30 16.43
CA ILE A 338 -4.96 7.33 17.44
C ILE A 338 -5.81 6.06 17.39
N VAL A 339 -7.14 6.18 17.28
CA VAL A 339 -8.04 5.02 17.13
C VAL A 339 -7.63 4.19 15.92
N GLY A 340 -7.29 4.83 14.79
CA GLY A 340 -6.74 4.18 13.62
C GLY A 340 -5.40 3.45 13.87
N MET A 341 -4.46 4.11 14.52
CA MET A 341 -3.15 3.52 14.85
C MET A 341 -3.27 2.32 15.79
N VAL A 342 -4.15 2.41 16.80
CA VAL A 342 -4.45 1.29 17.71
C VAL A 342 -5.09 0.14 16.94
N THR A 343 -6.02 0.42 16.03
CA THR A 343 -6.64 -0.59 15.16
C THR A 343 -5.58 -1.32 14.33
N ALA A 344 -4.66 -0.59 13.70
CA ALA A 344 -3.56 -1.19 12.95
C ALA A 344 -2.68 -2.10 13.83
N TYR A 345 -2.42 -1.71 15.08
CA TYR A 345 -1.65 -2.52 16.02
C TYR A 345 -2.40 -3.80 16.43
N VAL A 346 -3.71 -3.71 16.69
CA VAL A 346 -4.55 -4.87 16.99
C VAL A 346 -4.58 -5.85 15.81
N PHE A 347 -4.65 -5.36 14.57
CA PHE A 347 -4.56 -6.21 13.37
C PHE A 347 -3.24 -6.97 13.30
N ILE A 348 -2.10 -6.30 13.57
CA ILE A 348 -0.79 -6.96 13.60
C ILE A 348 -0.80 -8.11 14.61
N LEU A 349 -1.26 -7.87 15.84
CA LEU A 349 -1.28 -8.89 16.90
C LEU A 349 -2.24 -10.03 16.59
N SER A 350 -3.45 -9.70 16.13
CA SER A 350 -4.47 -10.69 15.78
C SER A 350 -3.99 -11.58 14.64
N THR A 351 -3.48 -10.99 13.57
CA THR A 351 -3.00 -11.75 12.42
C THR A 351 -1.81 -12.61 12.80
N GLN A 352 -0.82 -12.06 13.53
CA GLN A 352 0.32 -12.83 14.02
C GLN A 352 -0.13 -14.04 14.85
N TYR A 353 -1.11 -13.88 15.75
CA TYR A 353 -1.62 -15.00 16.55
C TYR A 353 -2.22 -16.14 15.72
N TYR A 354 -2.83 -15.83 14.57
CA TYR A 354 -3.47 -16.82 13.70
C TYR A 354 -2.56 -17.37 12.59
N THR A 355 -1.39 -16.76 12.33
CA THR A 355 -0.51 -17.15 11.22
C THR A 355 0.91 -17.55 11.63
N ASP A 356 1.37 -17.22 12.82
CA ASP A 356 2.71 -17.57 13.31
C ASP A 356 2.70 -18.94 14.02
N TYR A 357 3.68 -19.80 13.64
CA TYR A 357 3.82 -21.19 14.12
C TYR A 357 4.12 -21.30 15.63
N VAL A 358 4.47 -20.19 16.28
CA VAL A 358 4.65 -20.13 17.73
C VAL A 358 3.31 -20.28 18.47
N TYR A 359 2.18 -19.92 17.85
CA TYR A 359 0.89 -19.88 18.52
C TYR A 359 0.04 -21.13 18.29
N ALA A 360 -0.91 -21.34 19.20
CA ALA A 360 -1.79 -22.50 19.22
C ALA A 360 -2.61 -22.72 17.93
N PRO A 361 -3.16 -21.68 17.25
CA PRO A 361 -3.96 -21.91 16.05
C PRO A 361 -3.19 -22.62 14.93
N VAL A 362 -1.97 -22.20 14.62
CA VAL A 362 -1.14 -22.82 13.58
C VAL A 362 -0.66 -24.21 14.01
N ARG A 363 -0.26 -24.37 15.28
CA ARG A 363 0.11 -25.68 15.83
C ARG A 363 -1.01 -26.70 15.77
N SER A 364 -2.25 -26.28 16.02
CA SER A 364 -3.41 -27.18 15.91
C SER A 364 -3.65 -27.69 14.48
N ILE A 365 -3.33 -26.88 13.46
CA ILE A 365 -3.39 -27.28 12.05
C ILE A 365 -2.27 -28.30 11.74
N ALA A 366 -1.05 -28.02 12.21
CA ALA A 366 0.06 -28.97 12.07
C ALA A 366 -0.23 -30.31 12.78
N GLU A 367 -0.78 -30.28 14.00
CA GLU A 367 -1.20 -31.48 14.74
C GLU A 367 -2.31 -32.24 14.00
N ALA A 368 -3.29 -31.54 13.40
CA ALA A 368 -4.33 -32.14 12.59
C ALA A 368 -3.83 -32.81 11.29
N SER A 369 -2.58 -32.52 10.87
CA SER A 369 -1.94 -33.23 9.76
C SER A 369 -1.55 -34.67 10.12
N THR A 370 -1.41 -34.99 11.42
CA THR A 370 -1.12 -36.38 11.86
C THR A 370 -2.28 -37.35 11.63
N THR A 371 -3.50 -36.84 11.51
CA THR A 371 -4.72 -37.63 11.24
C THR A 371 -5.14 -37.62 9.76
N GLY A 372 -4.36 -36.98 8.89
CA GLY A 372 -4.53 -36.97 7.43
C GLY A 372 -4.87 -35.60 6.83
N HIS A 373 -4.90 -35.53 5.50
CA HIS A 373 -5.10 -34.28 4.75
C HIS A 373 -6.50 -33.66 4.99
N GLY A 374 -7.54 -34.49 5.13
CA GLY A 374 -8.91 -34.00 5.34
C GLY A 374 -9.08 -33.24 6.66
N THR A 375 -8.52 -33.77 7.75
CA THR A 375 -8.55 -33.10 9.07
C THR A 375 -7.71 -31.82 9.09
N ASN A 376 -6.59 -31.81 8.36
CA ASN A 376 -5.79 -30.59 8.16
C ASN A 376 -6.60 -29.48 7.48
N ILE A 377 -7.28 -29.79 6.37
CA ILE A 377 -8.12 -28.83 5.63
C ILE A 377 -9.28 -28.32 6.50
N ILE A 378 -10.00 -29.22 7.17
CA ILE A 378 -11.13 -28.84 8.05
C ILE A 378 -10.67 -27.90 9.16
N THR A 379 -9.56 -28.22 9.81
CA THR A 379 -9.01 -27.41 10.91
C THR A 379 -8.51 -26.06 10.39
N GLY A 380 -7.80 -26.04 9.26
CA GLY A 380 -7.33 -24.81 8.62
C GLY A 380 -8.47 -23.87 8.24
N VAL A 381 -9.53 -24.38 7.61
CA VAL A 381 -10.73 -23.59 7.26
C VAL A 381 -11.43 -23.06 8.52
N ALA A 382 -11.56 -23.89 9.57
CA ALA A 382 -12.16 -23.47 10.83
C ALA A 382 -11.36 -22.35 11.53
N VAL A 383 -10.03 -22.46 11.57
CA VAL A 383 -9.14 -21.41 12.09
C VAL A 383 -9.24 -20.13 11.25
N GLY A 384 -9.30 -20.26 9.92
CA GLY A 384 -9.49 -19.14 9.00
C GLY A 384 -10.81 -18.40 9.21
N MET A 385 -11.92 -19.11 9.42
CA MET A 385 -13.21 -18.49 9.75
C MET A 385 -13.15 -17.77 11.11
N LYS A 386 -12.52 -18.40 12.10
CA LYS A 386 -12.37 -17.84 13.46
C LYS A 386 -11.51 -16.57 13.49
N SER A 387 -10.49 -16.47 12.62
CA SER A 387 -9.57 -15.33 12.61
C SER A 387 -10.23 -14.00 12.26
N THR A 388 -11.38 -14.01 11.57
CA THR A 388 -12.13 -12.82 11.14
C THR A 388 -12.85 -12.07 12.28
N VAL A 389 -13.08 -12.73 13.42
CA VAL A 389 -13.89 -12.18 14.52
C VAL A 389 -13.24 -10.94 15.13
N ILE A 390 -11.94 -11.01 15.43
CA ILE A 390 -11.22 -9.89 16.07
C ILE A 390 -11.12 -8.68 15.13
N PRO A 391 -10.70 -8.83 13.85
CA PRO A 391 -10.74 -7.72 12.90
C PRO A 391 -12.11 -7.09 12.75
N CYS A 392 -13.18 -7.88 12.61
CA CYS A 392 -14.54 -7.36 12.42
C CYS A 392 -15.02 -6.51 13.61
N ILE A 393 -14.82 -7.00 14.84
CA ILE A 393 -15.15 -6.24 16.06
C ILE A 393 -14.31 -4.97 16.15
N THR A 394 -13.02 -5.06 15.86
CA THR A 394 -12.09 -3.93 15.96
C THR A 394 -12.47 -2.82 14.98
N VAL A 395 -12.78 -3.14 13.72
CA VAL A 395 -13.28 -2.17 12.73
C VAL A 395 -14.58 -1.52 13.21
N SER A 396 -15.52 -2.32 13.70
CA SER A 396 -16.82 -1.81 14.17
C SER A 396 -16.66 -0.80 15.31
N VAL A 397 -15.82 -1.11 16.30
CA VAL A 397 -15.51 -0.20 17.42
C VAL A 397 -14.76 1.04 16.92
N ALA A 398 -13.78 0.87 16.02
CA ALA A 398 -12.98 1.97 15.50
C ALA A 398 -13.83 2.99 14.71
N VAL A 399 -14.73 2.52 13.84
CA VAL A 399 -15.63 3.38 13.07
C VAL A 399 -16.56 4.16 13.99
N ILE A 400 -17.18 3.50 14.97
CA ILE A 400 -18.09 4.16 15.92
C ILE A 400 -17.33 5.20 16.76
N ALA A 401 -16.16 4.83 17.29
CA ALA A 401 -15.34 5.73 18.11
C ALA A 401 -14.85 6.94 17.30
N ALA A 402 -14.32 6.73 16.09
CA ALA A 402 -13.83 7.80 15.22
C ALA A 402 -14.96 8.74 14.77
N TYR A 403 -16.14 8.19 14.46
CA TYR A 403 -17.32 9.00 14.11
C TYR A 403 -17.78 9.85 15.29
N HIS A 404 -17.85 9.27 16.50
CA HIS A 404 -18.27 9.99 17.69
C HIS A 404 -17.29 11.10 18.06
N LEU A 405 -15.98 10.81 18.06
CA LEU A 405 -14.93 11.80 18.30
C LEU A 405 -14.97 12.95 17.28
N GLY A 406 -15.09 12.62 15.99
CA GLY A 406 -15.22 13.61 14.92
C GLY A 406 -16.46 14.49 15.09
N ARG A 407 -17.60 13.91 15.47
CA ARG A 407 -18.84 14.65 15.75
C ARG A 407 -18.72 15.61 16.93
N THR A 408 -17.97 15.23 17.97
CA THR A 408 -17.72 16.08 19.15
C THR A 408 -16.68 17.19 18.93
N SER A 409 -16.09 17.28 17.74
CA SER A 409 -15.03 18.27 17.43
C SER A 409 -15.50 19.74 17.50
N GLY A 410 -16.82 20.00 17.43
CA GLY A 410 -17.40 21.34 17.40
C GLY A 410 -17.36 22.02 16.02
N VAL A 411 -16.92 21.30 14.98
CA VAL A 411 -16.74 21.82 13.63
C VAL A 411 -17.90 21.35 12.72
N GLY A 412 -18.52 22.29 11.97
CA GLY A 412 -19.62 21.97 11.06
C GLY A 412 -20.91 21.57 11.80
N GLU A 413 -21.84 20.92 11.10
CA GLU A 413 -23.09 20.39 11.70
C GLU A 413 -22.87 19.08 12.50
N GLY A 414 -21.62 18.70 12.77
CA GLY A 414 -21.23 17.50 13.49
C GLY A 414 -21.32 16.20 12.68
N HIS A 415 -22.25 16.06 11.73
CA HIS A 415 -22.36 14.86 10.90
C HIS A 415 -21.15 14.70 9.95
N SER A 416 -20.84 15.72 9.16
CA SER A 416 -19.73 15.71 8.22
C SER A 416 -18.37 15.67 8.91
N ALA A 417 -18.26 16.26 10.10
CA ALA A 417 -17.07 16.13 10.95
C ALA A 417 -16.90 14.70 11.49
N GLY A 418 -18.00 14.01 11.81
CA GLY A 418 -17.97 12.58 12.16
C GLY A 418 -17.47 11.70 11.01
N ILE A 419 -17.99 11.89 9.81
CA ILE A 419 -17.56 11.13 8.61
C ILE A 419 -16.10 11.47 8.26
N PHE A 420 -15.69 12.73 8.35
CA PHE A 420 -14.29 13.09 8.19
C PHE A 420 -13.42 12.44 9.28
N GLY A 421 -13.91 12.35 10.51
CA GLY A 421 -13.27 11.63 11.61
C GLY A 421 -12.95 10.17 11.28
N THR A 422 -13.85 9.45 10.59
CA THR A 422 -13.57 8.07 10.13
C THR A 422 -12.48 8.03 9.07
N ALA A 423 -12.41 9.03 8.17
CA ALA A 423 -11.31 9.13 7.20
C ALA A 423 -9.96 9.43 7.87
N VAL A 424 -9.96 10.31 8.88
CA VAL A 424 -8.77 10.62 9.69
C VAL A 424 -8.29 9.38 10.46
N ALA A 425 -9.20 8.53 10.93
CA ALA A 425 -8.86 7.24 11.53
C ALA A 425 -8.19 6.30 10.52
N THR A 426 -8.69 6.18 9.29
CA THR A 426 -8.03 5.39 8.25
C THR A 426 -6.61 5.93 7.97
N MET A 427 -6.44 7.26 7.90
CA MET A 427 -5.13 7.91 7.76
C MET A 427 -4.17 7.57 8.90
N GLY A 428 -4.67 7.54 10.14
CA GLY A 428 -3.91 7.06 11.29
C GLY A 428 -3.56 5.57 11.15
N MET A 429 -4.52 4.76 10.71
CA MET A 429 -4.33 3.34 10.49
C MET A 429 -3.27 3.07 9.46
N LEU A 430 -3.03 3.89 8.44
CA LEU A 430 -2.00 3.67 7.41
C LEU A 430 -0.70 4.49 7.62
N SER A 431 -0.54 5.14 8.78
CA SER A 431 0.67 5.89 9.14
C SER A 431 1.96 5.03 9.19
N SER A 432 1.85 3.74 9.51
CA SER A 432 2.97 2.78 9.46
C SER A 432 2.99 1.93 8.18
N ALA A 433 2.32 2.37 7.10
CA ALA A 433 2.24 1.65 5.84
C ALA A 433 3.62 1.34 5.24
N VAL A 434 4.59 2.28 5.32
CA VAL A 434 5.91 2.02 4.73
C VAL A 434 6.63 0.86 5.41
N TYR A 435 6.57 0.77 6.75
CA TYR A 435 7.16 -0.36 7.48
C TYR A 435 6.48 -1.68 7.12
N VAL A 436 5.15 -1.71 7.11
CA VAL A 436 4.40 -2.94 6.80
C VAL A 436 4.63 -3.38 5.36
N LEU A 437 4.62 -2.47 4.40
CA LEU A 437 4.94 -2.78 3.00
C LEU A 437 6.40 -3.24 2.84
N SER A 438 7.32 -2.68 3.63
CA SER A 438 8.71 -3.18 3.65
C SER A 438 8.77 -4.64 4.09
N MET A 439 8.00 -5.00 5.12
CA MET A 439 7.90 -6.38 5.61
C MET A 439 7.10 -7.29 4.68
N ASN A 440 6.20 -6.75 3.86
CA ASN A 440 5.47 -7.50 2.87
C ASN A 440 6.39 -7.97 1.74
N ASN A 441 7.12 -7.02 1.15
CA ASN A 441 8.02 -7.30 0.03
C ASN A 441 9.29 -8.03 0.48
N PHE A 442 9.58 -8.01 1.79
CA PHE A 442 10.58 -8.88 2.40
C PHE A 442 10.29 -10.37 2.19
N GLY A 443 9.01 -10.80 2.20
CA GLY A 443 8.65 -12.22 2.06
C GLY A 443 9.09 -12.82 0.72
N PRO A 444 8.63 -12.30 -0.43
CA PRO A 444 9.02 -12.82 -1.74
C PRO A 444 10.52 -12.79 -2.01
N ILE A 445 11.24 -11.81 -1.43
CA ILE A 445 12.69 -11.73 -1.56
C ILE A 445 13.39 -12.86 -0.80
N ALA A 446 12.91 -13.17 0.41
CA ALA A 446 13.43 -14.27 1.22
C ALA A 446 13.13 -15.64 0.59
N ASP A 447 11.91 -15.80 0.07
CA ASP A 447 11.41 -16.97 -0.63
C ASP A 447 12.31 -17.32 -1.85
N ASN A 448 12.48 -16.34 -2.75
CA ASN A 448 13.35 -16.49 -3.90
C ASN A 448 14.83 -16.71 -3.53
N ALA A 449 15.29 -16.14 -2.42
CA ALA A 449 16.64 -16.40 -1.94
C ALA A 449 16.83 -17.87 -1.52
N GLY A 450 15.80 -18.49 -0.94
CA GLY A 450 15.75 -19.92 -0.65
C GLY A 450 15.80 -20.76 -1.92
N GLY A 451 14.95 -20.44 -2.91
CA GLY A 451 14.96 -21.15 -4.20
C GLY A 451 16.30 -21.06 -4.93
N ILE A 452 16.93 -19.87 -4.93
CA ILE A 452 18.29 -19.70 -5.50
C ILE A 452 19.31 -20.54 -4.74
N ALA A 453 19.24 -20.61 -3.40
CA ALA A 453 20.16 -21.41 -2.61
C ALA A 453 20.06 -22.91 -2.96
N GLU A 454 18.84 -23.42 -3.12
CA GLU A 454 18.58 -24.83 -3.44
C GLU A 454 18.98 -25.18 -4.89
N MET A 455 18.53 -24.39 -5.87
CA MET A 455 18.85 -24.62 -7.29
C MET A 455 20.35 -24.50 -7.58
N SER A 456 21.06 -23.64 -6.86
CA SER A 456 22.51 -23.52 -6.98
C SER A 456 23.29 -24.46 -6.06
N GLN A 457 22.61 -25.41 -5.42
CA GLN A 457 23.16 -26.48 -4.58
C GLN A 457 24.13 -25.93 -3.52
N GLN A 458 23.70 -24.85 -2.85
CA GLN A 458 24.45 -24.29 -1.74
C GLN A 458 24.40 -25.22 -0.51
N PRO A 459 25.32 -25.05 0.46
CA PRO A 459 25.27 -25.83 1.69
C PRO A 459 23.95 -25.67 2.45
N GLU A 460 23.50 -26.73 3.12
CA GLU A 460 22.22 -26.82 3.83
C GLU A 460 21.96 -25.67 4.82
N PHE A 461 23.00 -25.19 5.53
CA PHE A 461 22.87 -24.07 6.46
C PHE A 461 22.40 -22.75 5.80
N VAL A 462 22.63 -22.61 4.49
CA VAL A 462 22.15 -21.46 3.70
C VAL A 462 20.63 -21.56 3.53
N ARG A 463 20.11 -22.76 3.21
CA ARG A 463 18.68 -23.03 3.11
C ARG A 463 17.99 -22.86 4.46
N GLU A 464 18.55 -23.39 5.55
CA GLU A 464 18.01 -23.17 6.89
C GLU A 464 17.91 -21.67 7.27
N THR A 465 18.87 -20.87 6.81
CA THR A 465 18.89 -19.43 7.04
C THR A 465 17.78 -18.74 6.25
N THR A 466 17.58 -19.11 4.98
CA THR A 466 16.53 -18.55 4.13
C THR A 466 15.14 -19.01 4.55
N ASP A 467 14.95 -20.26 4.97
CA ASP A 467 13.66 -20.79 5.44
C ASP A 467 13.17 -20.03 6.69
N ARG A 468 14.08 -19.65 7.58
CA ARG A 468 13.75 -18.81 8.74
C ARG A 468 13.32 -17.40 8.32
N LEU A 469 13.90 -16.86 7.25
CA LEU A 469 13.50 -15.56 6.71
C LEU A 469 12.14 -15.67 6.01
N ASP A 470 11.92 -16.71 5.21
CA ASP A 470 10.66 -16.95 4.53
C ASP A 470 9.50 -17.19 5.50
N ALA A 471 9.70 -18.02 6.53
CA ALA A 471 8.69 -18.22 7.57
C ALA A 471 8.27 -16.90 8.25
N ALA A 472 9.21 -15.97 8.47
CA ALA A 472 8.89 -14.64 8.96
C ALA A 472 8.15 -13.80 7.90
N GLY A 473 8.52 -13.95 6.62
CA GLY A 473 7.87 -13.37 5.45
C GLY A 473 6.40 -13.79 5.30
N ASN A 474 6.07 -15.05 5.58
CA ASN A 474 4.70 -15.55 5.48
C ASN A 474 3.77 -14.91 6.52
N VAL A 475 4.26 -14.68 7.74
CA VAL A 475 3.52 -13.94 8.77
C VAL A 475 3.31 -12.48 8.34
N THR A 476 4.31 -11.85 7.74
CA THR A 476 4.24 -10.43 7.35
C THR A 476 3.38 -10.20 6.11
N LYS A 477 3.39 -11.11 5.13
CA LYS A 477 2.44 -11.13 3.99
C LYS A 477 1.00 -11.12 4.51
N ALA A 478 0.68 -11.94 5.52
CA ALA A 478 -0.66 -11.97 6.10
C ALA A 478 -1.04 -10.68 6.83
N ILE A 479 -0.10 -10.08 7.58
CA ILE A 479 -0.32 -8.80 8.29
C ILE A 479 -0.71 -7.69 7.31
N THR A 480 -0.09 -7.64 6.14
CA THR A 480 -0.38 -6.63 5.12
C THR A 480 -1.78 -6.76 4.54
N LYS A 481 -2.21 -7.99 4.21
CA LYS A 481 -3.52 -8.27 3.61
C LYS A 481 -4.70 -7.80 4.46
N VAL A 482 -4.61 -7.89 5.79
CA VAL A 482 -5.67 -7.45 6.72
C VAL A 482 -5.80 -5.92 6.80
N ARG A 483 -4.81 -5.18 6.28
CA ARG A 483 -4.79 -3.71 6.33
C ARG A 483 -5.13 -3.06 4.99
N THR A 484 -4.95 -3.78 3.88
CA THR A 484 -5.30 -3.33 2.52
C THR A 484 -6.70 -3.77 2.11
N GLY A 485 -7.15 -4.95 2.54
CA GLY A 485 -8.54 -5.43 2.40
C GLY A 485 -9.43 -4.97 3.55
#